data_AF-A0A4U9CW03-F1
#
_entry.id   AF-A0A4U9CW03-F1
#
_cell.length_a   1.000
_cell.length_b   1.000
_cell.length_c   1.000
_cell.angle_alpha   90.00
_cell.angle_beta   90.00
_cell.angle_gamma   90.00
#
_symmetry.space_group_name_H-M   'P 1'
#
loop_
_entity.id
_entity.type
_entity.pdbx_description
1 polymer ?
#
loop_
_entity_poly.entity_id
_entity_poly.type
_entity_poly.pdbx_seq_one_letter_code
_entity_poly.pdbx_strand_id
1 'polypeptide(L)'
;MNPFWMANLASNQAALAAGEAIPHTFVQGFWDHFLFIGGVGSTLPLAILLIRSRAAHLRTIGRMGFVPGLFNINEPILFGAPIIMNPILFIPFVLSL
;
A
#
# COMPACT_ATOMS: atom_id res chain seq x y z
N MET A 1 -1.52 7.66 15.67
CA MET A 1 -1.18 8.70 14.66
C MET A 1 -2.38 9.52 14.22
N ASN A 2 -3.60 8.94 14.21
CA ASN A 2 -4.81 9.60 13.72
C ASN A 2 -5.05 11.06 14.22
N PRO A 3 -4.87 11.38 15.53
CA PRO A 3 -5.03 12.76 16.00
C PRO A 3 -4.05 13.76 15.37
N PHE A 4 -2.80 13.35 15.12
CA PHE A 4 -1.78 14.19 14.48
C PHE A 4 -2.05 14.37 12.99
N TRP A 5 -2.49 13.32 12.30
CA TRP A 5 -2.85 13.40 10.88
C TRP A 5 -4.04 14.33 10.65
N MET A 6 -5.06 14.26 11.51
CA MET A 6 -6.23 15.15 11.40
C MET A 6 -5.87 16.60 11.69
N ALA A 7 -5.02 16.86 12.68
CA ALA A 7 -4.53 18.22 12.95
C ALA A 7 -3.75 18.81 11.75
N ASN A 8 -2.83 18.02 11.18
CA ASN A 8 -2.05 18.43 10.02
C ASN A 8 -2.91 18.61 8.77
N LEU A 9 -3.91 17.73 8.56
CA LEU A 9 -4.85 17.83 7.44
C LEU A 9 -5.70 19.10 7.56
N ALA A 10 -6.20 19.42 8.76
CA ALA A 10 -6.96 20.65 9.00
C ALA A 10 -6.11 21.91 8.73
N SER A 11 -4.85 21.91 9.16
CA SER A 11 -3.91 23.02 8.86
C SER A 11 -3.66 23.17 7.36
N ASN A 12 -3.47 22.05 6.64
CA ASN A 12 -3.31 22.07 5.20
C ASN A 12 -4.56 22.55 4.46
N GLN A 13 -5.76 22.17 4.92
CA GLN A 13 -7.02 22.63 4.36
C GLN A 13 -7.20 24.13 4.53
N ALA A 14 -6.84 24.68 5.70
CA ALA A 14 -6.89 26.11 5.94
C ALA A 14 -5.90 26.89 5.05
N ALA A 15 -4.66 26.41 4.92
CA ALA A 15 -3.65 27.02 4.04
C ALA A 15 -4.10 26.98 2.56
N LEU A 16 -4.66 25.85 2.11
CA LEU A 16 -5.19 25.71 0.75
C LEU A 16 -6.35 26.69 0.48
N ALA A 17 -7.28 26.84 1.43
CA ALA A 17 -8.39 27.78 1.33
C ALA A 17 -7.92 29.25 1.31
N ALA A 18 -6.81 29.56 1.99
CA ALA A 18 -6.17 30.86 1.99
C ALA A 18 -5.28 31.11 0.74
N GLY A 19 -5.05 30.10 -0.10
CA GLY A 19 -4.13 30.18 -1.24
C GLY A 19 -2.65 30.19 -0.84
N GLU A 20 -2.33 29.77 0.38
CA GLU A 20 -0.97 29.71 0.91
C GLU A 20 -0.30 28.36 0.61
N ALA A 21 1.02 28.29 0.80
CA ALA A 21 1.77 27.05 0.64
C ALA A 21 1.35 26.01 1.68
N ILE A 22 1.22 24.73 1.26
CA ILE A 22 0.79 23.64 2.14
C ILE A 22 1.95 23.25 3.09
N PRO A 23 1.77 23.35 4.42
CA PRO A 23 2.86 23.22 5.38
C PRO A 23 3.25 21.78 5.75
N HIS A 24 2.32 20.81 5.71
CA HIS A 24 2.57 19.46 6.23
C HIS A 24 2.45 18.37 5.17
N THR A 25 3.47 17.53 5.04
CA THR A 25 3.42 16.29 4.25
C THR A 25 3.00 15.07 5.07
N PHE A 26 3.14 15.14 6.39
CA PHE A 26 2.75 14.07 7.32
C PHE A 26 1.23 14.09 7.59
N VAL A 27 0.47 13.60 6.62
CA VAL A 27 -1.00 13.44 6.70
C VAL A 27 -1.38 12.03 6.30
N GLN A 28 -2.56 11.56 6.72
CA GLN A 28 -3.01 10.20 6.42
C GLN A 28 -2.96 9.87 4.92
N GLY A 29 -3.42 10.80 4.08
CA GLY A 29 -3.42 10.62 2.62
C GLY A 29 -2.03 10.36 2.03
N PHE A 30 -0.95 10.86 2.64
CA PHE A 30 0.41 10.55 2.18
C PHE A 30 0.73 9.06 2.36
N TRP A 31 0.36 8.48 3.50
CA TRP A 31 0.58 7.07 3.78
C TRP A 31 -0.26 6.18 2.86
N ASP A 32 -1.55 6.49 2.73
CA ASP A 32 -2.50 5.69 1.97
C ASP A 32 -2.17 5.65 0.46
N HIS A 33 -1.61 6.74 -0.10
CA HIS A 33 -1.36 6.86 -1.54
C HIS A 33 0.10 6.61 -1.94
N PHE A 34 1.07 6.82 -1.05
CA PHE A 34 2.49 6.70 -1.40
C PHE A 34 3.23 5.56 -0.67
N LEU A 35 2.82 5.19 0.55
CA LEU A 35 3.48 4.10 1.29
C LEU A 35 2.74 2.77 1.12
N PHE A 36 1.40 2.78 1.13
CA PHE A 36 0.59 1.56 1.11
C PHE A 36 -0.02 1.28 -0.26
N ILE A 37 0.80 1.36 -1.32
CA ILE A 37 0.34 1.17 -2.70
C ILE A 37 -0.04 -0.30 -2.93
N GLY A 38 -1.34 -0.57 -2.97
CA GLY A 38 -1.83 -1.94 -3.02
C GLY A 38 -2.04 -2.57 -1.65
N GLY A 39 -2.23 -1.75 -0.62
CA GLY A 39 -2.40 -2.19 0.76
C GLY A 39 -1.08 -2.23 1.53
N VAL A 40 -1.16 -2.82 2.74
CA VAL A 40 -0.03 -2.96 3.68
C VAL A 40 1.14 -3.65 2.98
N GLY A 41 2.34 -3.06 3.04
CA GLY A 41 3.57 -3.61 2.44
C GLY A 41 3.62 -3.55 0.91
N SER A 42 2.97 -2.55 0.31
CA SER A 42 3.04 -2.26 -1.14
C SER A 42 2.87 -3.50 -2.03
N THR A 43 1.73 -4.20 -1.91
CA THR A 43 1.56 -5.51 -2.57
C THR A 43 1.19 -5.46 -4.05
N LEU A 44 0.84 -4.28 -4.58
CA LEU A 44 0.46 -4.14 -6.00
C LEU A 44 1.64 -4.40 -6.96
N PRO A 45 2.85 -3.85 -6.74
CA PRO A 45 4.06 -4.26 -7.48
C PRO A 45 4.31 -5.77 -7.41
N LEU A 46 4.12 -6.39 -6.24
CA LEU A 46 4.25 -7.83 -6.08
C LEU A 46 3.21 -8.60 -6.91
N ALA A 47 1.95 -8.13 -6.95
CA ALA A 47 0.90 -8.70 -7.80
C ALA A 47 1.32 -8.75 -9.27
N ILE A 48 1.90 -7.65 -9.77
CA ILE A 48 2.39 -7.53 -11.15
C ILE A 48 3.53 -8.51 -11.41
N LEU A 49 4.48 -8.64 -10.47
CA LEU A 49 5.57 -9.61 -10.56
C LEU A 49 5.04 -11.06 -10.57
N LEU A 50 4.06 -11.36 -9.72
CA LEU A 50 3.43 -12.67 -9.64
C LEU A 50 2.70 -13.04 -10.93
N ILE A 51 2.01 -12.09 -11.59
CA ILE A 51 1.37 -12.31 -12.91
C ILE A 51 2.39 -12.74 -13.97
N ARG A 52 3.63 -12.22 -13.90
CA ARG A 52 4.73 -12.56 -14.81
C ARG A 52 5.47 -13.85 -14.43
N SER A 53 5.12 -14.49 -13.31
CA SER A 53 5.77 -15.70 -12.84
C SER A 53 5.57 -16.89 -13.79
N ARG A 54 6.58 -17.76 -13.85
CA ARG A 54 6.50 -19.04 -14.59
C ARG A 54 5.61 -20.05 -13.88
N ALA A 55 5.53 -20.00 -12.56
CA ALA A 55 4.73 -20.91 -11.75
C ALA A 55 3.23 -20.58 -11.89
N ALA A 56 2.43 -21.56 -12.32
CA ALA A 56 0.99 -21.39 -12.54
C ALA A 56 0.25 -20.95 -11.26
N HIS A 57 0.64 -21.51 -10.10
CA HIS A 57 0.09 -21.14 -8.79
C HIS A 57 0.31 -19.65 -8.49
N LEU A 58 1.56 -19.17 -8.56
CA LEU A 58 1.92 -17.78 -8.29
C LEU A 58 1.24 -16.80 -9.26
N ARG A 59 1.16 -17.17 -10.54
CA ARG A 59 0.47 -16.35 -11.56
C ARG A 59 -1.03 -16.24 -11.30
N THR A 60 -1.66 -17.30 -10.80
CA THR A 60 -3.08 -17.29 -10.43
C THR A 60 -3.30 -16.35 -9.24
N ILE A 61 -2.45 -16.42 -8.22
CA ILE A 61 -2.50 -15.50 -7.07
C ILE A 61 -2.32 -14.05 -7.51
N GLY A 62 -1.32 -13.76 -8.36
CA GLY A 62 -1.10 -12.41 -8.89
C GLY A 62 -2.32 -11.86 -9.63
N ARG A 63 -3.00 -12.69 -10.45
CA ARG A 63 -4.23 -12.29 -11.15
C ARG A 63 -5.40 -12.04 -10.20
N MET A 64 -5.57 -12.90 -9.20
CA MET A 64 -6.63 -12.74 -8.19
C MET A 64 -6.38 -11.53 -7.28
N GLY A 65 -5.12 -11.20 -6.99
CA GLY A 65 -4.73 -10.09 -6.14
C GLY A 65 -4.59 -8.74 -6.83
N PHE A 66 -4.45 -8.69 -8.15
CA PHE A 66 -4.24 -7.43 -8.88
C PHE A 66 -5.46 -6.50 -8.82
N VAL A 67 -6.66 -7.02 -9.10
CA VAL A 67 -7.88 -6.20 -9.09
C VAL A 67 -8.19 -5.68 -7.68
N PRO A 68 -8.19 -6.51 -6.61
CA PRO A 68 -8.35 -6.01 -5.24
C PRO A 68 -7.21 -5.07 -4.81
N GLY A 69 -5.99 -5.33 -5.26
CA GLY A 69 -4.83 -4.50 -4.98
C GLY A 69 -4.98 -3.07 -5.52
N LEU A 70 -5.69 -2.84 -6.63
CA LEU A 70 -5.98 -1.48 -7.10
C LEU A 70 -6.84 -0.66 -6.12
N PHE A 71 -7.56 -1.35 -5.23
CA PHE A 71 -8.38 -0.75 -4.16
C PHE A 71 -7.75 -0.91 -2.78
N ASN A 72 -6.44 -1.18 -2.71
CA ASN A 72 -5.70 -1.42 -1.47
C ASN A 72 -6.16 -2.63 -0.63
N ILE A 73 -6.79 -3.62 -1.27
CA ILE A 73 -7.19 -4.89 -0.65
C ILE A 73 -6.13 -5.95 -0.99
N ASN A 74 -5.40 -6.45 0.01
CA ASN A 74 -4.18 -7.24 -0.17
C ASN A 74 -4.24 -8.68 0.38
N GLU A 75 -5.35 -9.08 1.00
CA GLU A 75 -5.57 -10.41 1.57
C GLU A 75 -5.34 -11.57 0.57
N PRO A 76 -5.79 -11.47 -0.71
CA PRO A 76 -5.53 -12.52 -1.69
C PRO A 76 -4.05 -12.79 -1.93
N ILE A 77 -3.19 -11.77 -1.77
CA ILE A 77 -1.74 -11.88 -1.94
C ILE A 77 -1.08 -12.34 -0.65
N LEU A 78 -1.44 -11.75 0.50
CA LEU A 78 -0.90 -12.13 1.81
C LEU A 78 -1.11 -13.61 2.12
N PHE A 79 -2.34 -14.09 1.92
CA PHE A 79 -2.70 -15.48 2.22
C PHE A 79 -2.44 -16.43 1.05
N GLY A 80 -2.54 -15.96 -0.20
CA GLY A 80 -2.29 -16.78 -1.38
C GLY A 80 -0.81 -17.11 -1.59
N ALA A 81 0.10 -16.15 -1.38
CA ALA A 81 1.55 -16.33 -1.51
C ALA A 81 2.26 -16.65 -0.18
N PRO A 82 1.54 -17.23 0.78
CA PRO A 82 1.74 -17.13 2.25
C PRO A 82 2.86 -16.20 2.71
N ILE A 83 2.71 -14.88 2.52
CA ILE A 83 3.75 -13.90 2.86
C ILE A 83 4.08 -13.93 4.36
N ILE A 84 3.06 -14.08 5.20
CA ILE A 84 3.20 -14.09 6.67
C ILE A 84 4.03 -15.28 7.15
N MET A 85 3.92 -16.44 6.48
CA MET A 85 4.60 -17.67 6.89
C MET A 85 5.91 -17.92 6.13
N ASN A 86 6.24 -17.10 5.13
CA ASN A 86 7.44 -17.26 4.31
C ASN A 86 8.44 -16.13 4.59
N PRO A 87 9.54 -16.39 5.34
CA PRO A 87 10.54 -15.39 5.67
C PRO A 87 11.15 -14.69 4.45
N ILE A 88 11.25 -15.39 3.31
CA ILE A 88 11.81 -14.84 2.07
C ILE A 88 10.92 -13.73 1.50
N LEU A 89 9.59 -13.88 1.62
CA LEU A 89 8.62 -12.87 1.18
C LEU A 89 8.30 -11.85 2.29
N PHE A 90 8.45 -12.25 3.55
CA PHE A 90 8.23 -11.39 4.71
C PHE A 90 9.25 -10.27 4.82
N ILE A 91 10.54 -10.54 4.58
CA ILE A 91 11.60 -9.51 4.64
C ILE A 91 11.32 -8.35 3.67
N PRO A 92 11.15 -8.57 2.35
CA PRO A 92 10.86 -7.47 1.44
C PRO A 92 9.53 -6.79 1.75
N PHE A 93 8.52 -7.53 2.25
CA PHE A 93 7.25 -6.97 2.69
C PHE A 93 7.42 -5.96 3.84
N VAL A 94 8.26 -6.26 4.83
CA VAL A 94 8.54 -5.36 5.95
C VAL A 94 9.36 -4.15 5.53
N LEU A 95 10.28 -4.29 4.58
CA LEU A 95 11.08 -3.16 4.09
C LEU A 95 10.29 -2.21 3.18
N SER A 96 9.17 -2.68 2.63
CA SER A 96 8.26 -1.88 1.80
C SER A 96 7.13 -1.19 2.59
N LEU A 97 7.16 -1.28 3.93
CA LEU A 97 6.23 -0.62 4.85
C LEU A 97 6.65 0.81 5.20
#